data_AF-A0A523JLV7-F1
#
_entry.id   AF-A0A523JLV7-F1
#
_cell.length_a   1.000
_cell.length_b   1.000
_cell.length_c   1.000
_cell.angle_alpha   90.00
_cell.angle_beta   90.00
_cell.angle_gamma   90.00
#
_symmetry.space_group_name_H-M   'P 1'
#
loop_
_entity.id
_entity.type
_entity.pdbx_description
1 polymer ?
#
loop_
_entity_poly.entity_id
_entity_poly.type
_entity_poly.pdbx_seq_one_letter_code
_entity_poly.pdbx_strand_id
1 'polypeptide(L)'
;MDFELLKSNWALLVAVGIGLIIVLVVLLQLIRRSAWGQLRETRRTLAEARQDEARTLRAIEKAERIARRLHEQAETTKPRHVQEAKEVLEDARMLAKIANDKVLVAENHVRRVIHEEYPPVKQERLRKKYLPEQAPDKRPFSF
;
A
#
# COMPACT_ATOMS: atom_id res chain seq x y z
N MET A 1 31.98 -43.28 -21.86
CA MET A 1 30.87 -44.12 -22.37
C MET A 1 29.51 -43.47 -22.07
N ASP A 2 29.50 -42.15 -21.91
CA ASP A 2 28.41 -41.40 -21.27
C ASP A 2 27.60 -40.55 -22.27
N PHE A 3 28.14 -40.37 -23.49
CA PHE A 3 27.50 -39.58 -24.55
C PHE A 3 26.34 -40.29 -25.24
N GLU A 4 26.34 -41.63 -25.31
CA GLU A 4 25.21 -42.40 -25.88
C GLU A 4 24.01 -42.48 -24.93
N LEU A 5 24.28 -42.59 -23.62
CA LEU A 5 23.25 -42.52 -22.58
C LEU A 5 22.61 -41.13 -22.51
N LEU A 6 23.39 -40.06 -22.74
CA LEU A 6 22.81 -38.73 -22.91
C LEU A 6 21.90 -38.69 -24.14
N LYS A 7 22.39 -39.04 -25.35
CA LYS A 7 21.61 -39.01 -26.61
C LYS A 7 20.28 -39.77 -26.54
N SER A 8 20.27 -40.94 -25.91
CA SER A 8 19.06 -41.77 -25.77
C SER A 8 18.06 -41.20 -24.75
N ASN A 9 18.54 -40.54 -23.69
CA ASN A 9 17.71 -40.07 -22.58
C ASN A 9 17.53 -38.55 -22.51
N TRP A 10 17.94 -37.79 -23.54
CA TRP A 10 17.79 -36.33 -23.58
C TRP A 10 16.33 -35.90 -23.39
N ALA A 11 15.39 -36.61 -24.02
CA ALA A 11 13.96 -36.35 -23.85
C ALA A 11 13.50 -36.52 -22.39
N LEU A 12 14.08 -37.49 -21.68
CA LEU A 12 13.77 -37.80 -20.29
C LEU A 12 14.36 -36.74 -19.34
N LEU A 13 15.58 -36.27 -19.60
CA LEU A 13 16.20 -35.16 -18.88
C LEU A 13 15.43 -33.84 -19.09
N VAL A 14 14.99 -33.57 -20.33
CA VAL A 14 14.16 -32.40 -20.64
C VAL A 14 12.80 -32.50 -19.97
N ALA A 15 12.16 -33.68 -19.98
CA ALA A 15 10.87 -33.89 -19.30
C ALA A 15 10.98 -33.72 -17.78
N VAL A 16 12.05 -34.22 -17.16
CA VAL A 16 12.32 -34.01 -15.72
C VAL A 16 12.58 -32.53 -15.44
N GLY A 17 13.37 -31.84 -16.26
CA GLY A 17 13.63 -30.41 -16.12
C GLY A 17 12.35 -29.57 -16.21
N ILE A 18 11.50 -29.84 -17.21
CA ILE A 18 10.20 -29.17 -17.38
C ILE A 18 9.27 -29.49 -16.21
N GLY A 19 9.21 -30.75 -15.78
CA GLY A 19 8.41 -31.15 -14.62
C GLY A 19 8.82 -30.41 -13.35
N LEU A 20 10.12 -30.23 -13.13
CA LEU A 20 10.66 -29.53 -11.98
C LEU A 20 10.31 -28.03 -12.02
N ILE A 21 10.35 -27.41 -13.20
CA ILE A 21 9.91 -26.02 -13.41
C ILE A 21 8.41 -25.88 -13.10
N ILE A 22 7.57 -26.79 -13.60
CA ILE A 22 6.13 -26.77 -13.37
C ILE A 22 5.83 -26.88 -11.86
N VAL A 23 6.48 -27.81 -11.16
CA VAL A 23 6.34 -27.96 -9.69
C VAL A 23 6.76 -26.69 -8.96
N LEU A 24 7.87 -26.07 -9.36
CA LEU A 24 8.31 -24.79 -8.81
C LEU A 24 7.28 -23.67 -9.00
N VAL A 25 6.68 -23.55 -10.19
CA VAL A 25 5.65 -22.56 -10.49
C VAL A 25 4.39 -22.80 -9.65
N VAL A 26 3.95 -24.05 -9.52
CA VAL A 26 2.78 -24.43 -8.72
C VAL A 26 3.02 -24.14 -7.23
N LEU A 27 4.19 -24.48 -6.70
CA LEU A 27 4.58 -24.15 -5.33
C LEU A 27 4.60 -22.64 -5.09
N LEU A 28 5.13 -21.86 -6.04
CA LEU A 28 5.12 -20.39 -5.97
C LEU A 28 3.69 -19.83 -5.97
N GLN A 29 2.78 -20.36 -6.78
CA GLN A 29 1.37 -19.96 -6.77
C GLN A 29 0.67 -20.32 -5.46
N LEU A 30 0.95 -21.49 -4.89
CA LEU A 30 0.44 -21.92 -3.58
C LEU A 30 0.94 -21.02 -2.46
N ILE A 31 2.22 -20.65 -2.47
CA ILE A 31 2.79 -19.70 -1.50
C ILE A 31 2.19 -18.31 -1.68
N ARG A 32 1.98 -17.85 -2.92
CA ARG A 32 1.31 -16.57 -3.21
C ARG A 32 -0.14 -16.54 -2.71
N ARG A 33 -0.85 -17.65 -2.88
CA ARG A 33 -2.21 -17.83 -2.35
C ARG A 33 -2.25 -18.07 -0.85
N SER A 34 -1.13 -18.45 -0.23
CA SER A 34 -1.08 -18.68 1.21
C SER A 34 -1.42 -17.40 1.99
N ALA A 35 -2.14 -17.57 3.09
CA ALA A 35 -2.47 -16.55 4.08
C ALA A 35 -1.29 -15.60 4.42
N TRP A 36 -0.08 -16.14 4.45
CA TRP A 36 1.15 -15.37 4.76
C TRP A 36 1.62 -14.52 3.59
N GLY A 37 1.50 -15.02 2.36
CA GLY A 37 1.80 -14.27 1.14
C GLY A 37 0.88 -13.07 1.00
N GLN A 38 -0.43 -13.31 1.12
CA GLN A 38 -1.44 -12.25 1.09
C GLN A 38 -1.21 -11.21 2.18
N LEU A 39 -1.02 -11.62 3.43
CA LEU A 39 -0.79 -10.68 4.55
C LEU A 39 0.47 -9.82 4.34
N ARG A 40 1.54 -10.40 3.75
CA ARG A 40 2.77 -9.67 3.44
C ARG A 40 2.55 -8.63 2.35
N GLU A 41 1.79 -8.97 1.31
CA GLU A 41 1.45 -8.07 0.21
C GLU A 41 0.55 -6.93 0.72
N THR A 42 -0.53 -7.24 1.43
CA THR A 42 -1.42 -6.22 2.00
C THR A 42 -0.70 -5.30 2.99
N ARG A 43 0.26 -5.83 3.76
CA ARG A 43 1.09 -5.01 4.65
C ARG A 43 1.98 -4.04 3.86
N ARG A 44 2.53 -4.49 2.73
CA ARG A 44 3.34 -3.63 1.88
C ARG A 44 2.48 -2.50 1.30
N THR A 45 1.29 -2.82 0.79
CA THR A 45 0.33 -1.82 0.30
C THR A 45 -0.06 -0.82 1.39
N LEU A 46 -0.29 -1.28 2.63
CA LEU A 46 -0.58 -0.39 3.75
C LEU A 46 0.61 0.53 4.08
N ALA A 47 1.84 0.01 4.04
CA ALA A 47 3.04 0.81 4.28
C ALA A 47 3.25 1.87 3.20
N GLU A 48 3.05 1.50 1.92
CA GLU A 48 3.11 2.43 0.79
C GLU A 48 2.04 3.52 0.92
N ALA A 49 0.79 3.15 1.23
CA ALA A 49 -0.30 4.11 1.44
C ALA A 49 -0.01 5.09 2.59
N ARG A 50 0.51 4.62 3.72
CA ARG A 50 0.90 5.49 4.85
C ARG A 50 2.07 6.41 4.49
N GLN A 51 3.02 5.93 3.70
CA GLN A 51 4.13 6.75 3.24
C GLN A 51 3.64 7.87 2.30
N ASP A 52 2.70 7.56 1.40
CA ASP A 52 2.09 8.54 0.50
C ASP A 52 1.20 9.54 1.23
N GLU A 53 0.45 9.12 2.23
CA GLU A 53 -0.28 10.02 3.14
C GLU A 53 0.69 11.00 3.82
N ALA A 54 1.77 10.50 4.41
CA ALA A 54 2.77 11.35 5.07
C ALA A 54 3.44 12.35 4.12
N ARG A 55 3.70 11.96 2.86
CA ARG A 55 4.21 12.86 1.82
C ARG A 55 3.20 13.94 1.45
N THR A 56 1.94 13.55 1.26
CA THR A 56 0.84 14.46 0.94
C THR A 56 0.62 15.48 2.05
N LEU A 57 0.62 15.04 3.33
CA LEU A 57 0.49 15.93 4.48
C LEU A 57 1.61 16.97 4.56
N ARG A 58 2.87 16.57 4.32
CA ARG A 58 4.00 17.52 4.28
C ARG A 58 3.89 18.54 3.14
N ALA A 59 3.39 18.10 1.98
CA ALA A 59 3.15 19.00 0.85
C ALA A 59 2.06 20.03 1.18
N ILE A 60 0.99 19.59 1.84
CA ILE A 60 -0.09 20.47 2.33
C ILE A 60 0.44 21.45 3.35
N GLU A 61 1.19 21.03 4.36
CA GLU A 61 1.76 21.96 5.36
C GLU A 61 2.64 23.03 4.72
N LYS A 62 3.36 22.69 3.64
CA LYS A 62 4.16 23.66 2.88
C LYS A 62 3.27 24.61 2.09
N ALA A 63 2.24 24.09 1.42
CA ALA A 63 1.26 24.89 0.69
C ALA A 63 0.49 25.84 1.62
N GLU A 64 0.06 25.36 2.80
CA GLU A 64 -0.58 26.20 3.82
C GLU A 64 0.32 27.33 4.30
N ARG A 65 1.60 27.04 4.54
CA ARG A 65 2.57 28.08 4.93
C ARG A 65 2.74 29.15 3.85
N ILE A 66 2.78 28.76 2.58
CA ILE A 66 2.89 29.70 1.46
C ILE A 66 1.61 30.52 1.31
N ALA A 67 0.45 29.87 1.37
CA ALA A 67 -0.84 30.55 1.28
C ALA A 67 -1.04 31.55 2.42
N ARG A 68 -0.64 31.22 3.66
CA ARG A 68 -0.68 32.16 4.79
C ARG A 68 0.19 33.38 4.53
N ARG A 69 1.43 33.20 4.07
CA ARG A 69 2.34 34.31 3.73
C ARG A 69 1.77 35.22 2.64
N LEU A 70 1.20 34.63 1.58
CA LEU A 70 0.57 35.39 0.50
C LEU A 70 -0.68 36.14 0.97
N HIS A 71 -1.41 35.57 1.94
CA HIS A 71 -2.55 36.23 2.53
C HIS A 71 -2.15 37.38 3.46
N GLU A 72 -1.09 37.22 4.25
CA GLU A 72 -0.49 38.29 5.07
C GLU A 72 0.03 39.44 4.22
N GLN A 73 0.50 39.16 3.00
CA GLN A 73 0.97 40.14 2.02
C GLN A 73 -0.12 40.55 1.02
N ALA A 74 -1.40 40.28 1.30
CA ALA A 74 -2.48 40.48 0.33
C ALA A 74 -2.65 41.95 -0.10
N GLU A 75 -2.24 42.92 0.71
CA GLU A 75 -2.28 44.35 0.37
C GLU A 75 -1.28 44.74 -0.72
N THR A 76 -0.14 44.04 -0.80
CA THR A 76 0.93 44.29 -1.78
C THR A 76 0.95 43.26 -2.91
N THR A 77 0.23 42.14 -2.75
CA THR A 77 0.19 41.03 -3.71
C THR A 77 -1.02 41.15 -4.63
N LYS A 78 -0.85 40.85 -5.93
CA LYS A 78 -1.97 40.86 -6.87
C LYS A 78 -3.07 39.88 -6.41
N PRO A 79 -4.36 40.29 -6.41
CA PRO A 79 -5.46 39.46 -5.90
C PRO A 79 -5.57 38.11 -6.60
N ARG A 80 -5.22 38.05 -7.89
CA ARG A 80 -5.18 36.79 -8.66
C ARG A 80 -4.25 35.74 -8.05
N HIS A 81 -3.08 36.11 -7.56
CA HIS A 81 -2.14 35.15 -6.95
C HIS A 81 -2.61 34.66 -5.57
N VAL A 82 -3.33 35.50 -4.84
CA VAL A 82 -3.95 35.11 -3.56
C VAL A 82 -5.08 34.11 -3.82
N GLN A 83 -5.84 34.28 -4.91
CA GLN A 83 -6.90 33.36 -5.31
C GLN A 83 -6.35 32.02 -5.82
N GLU A 84 -5.36 32.04 -6.72
CA GLU A 84 -4.66 30.82 -7.19
C GLU A 84 -4.06 30.02 -6.01
N ALA A 85 -3.48 30.69 -5.00
CA ALA A 85 -2.95 30.03 -3.82
C ALA A 85 -4.03 29.38 -2.94
N LYS A 86 -5.23 29.95 -2.88
CA LYS A 86 -6.38 29.36 -2.18
C LYS A 86 -6.89 28.11 -2.90
N GLU A 87 -7.06 28.19 -4.22
CA GLU A 87 -7.49 27.06 -5.05
C GLU A 87 -6.53 25.87 -4.92
N VAL A 88 -5.21 26.12 -5.02
CA VAL A 88 -4.19 25.07 -4.84
C VAL A 88 -4.23 24.44 -3.44
N LEU A 89 -4.56 25.23 -2.42
CA LEU A 89 -4.67 24.73 -1.05
C LEU A 89 -5.93 23.87 -0.84
N GLU A 90 -7.04 24.23 -1.48
CA GLU A 90 -8.25 23.40 -1.49
C GLU A 90 -8.02 22.08 -2.24
N ASP A 91 -7.38 22.12 -3.40
CA ASP A 91 -6.99 20.92 -4.15
C ASP A 91 -6.06 20.02 -3.34
N ALA A 92 -5.06 20.60 -2.65
CA ALA A 92 -4.15 19.86 -1.80
C ALA A 92 -4.90 19.18 -0.63
N ARG A 93 -5.91 19.85 -0.03
CA ARG A 93 -6.77 19.24 1.00
C ARG A 93 -7.60 18.08 0.45
N MET A 94 -8.12 18.20 -0.77
CA MET A 94 -8.82 17.09 -1.42
C MET A 94 -7.90 15.88 -1.65
N LEU A 95 -6.66 16.12 -2.10
CA LEU A 95 -5.66 15.06 -2.25
C LEU A 95 -5.31 14.40 -0.91
N ALA A 96 -5.27 15.14 0.19
CA ALA A 96 -5.12 14.59 1.54
C ALA A 96 -6.24 13.60 1.87
N LYS A 97 -7.49 14.00 1.60
CA LYS A 97 -8.65 13.15 1.85
C LYS A 97 -8.55 11.86 1.06
N ILE A 98 -8.23 11.94 -0.24
CA ILE A 98 -8.03 10.77 -1.10
C ILE A 98 -6.90 9.87 -0.57
N ALA A 99 -5.78 10.45 -0.15
CA ALA A 99 -4.65 9.69 0.40
C ALA A 99 -5.04 8.96 1.69
N ASN A 100 -5.81 9.62 2.57
CA ASN A 100 -6.31 9.02 3.79
C ASN A 100 -7.32 7.89 3.49
N ASP A 101 -8.23 8.08 2.55
CA ASP A 101 -9.18 7.05 2.12
C ASP A 101 -8.45 5.80 1.59
N LYS A 102 -7.33 5.97 0.88
CA LYS A 102 -6.48 4.84 0.45
C LYS A 102 -5.88 4.07 1.63
N VAL A 103 -5.48 4.76 2.70
CA VAL A 103 -4.98 4.12 3.92
C VAL A 103 -6.10 3.32 4.58
N LEU A 104 -7.30 3.89 4.72
CA LEU A 104 -8.47 3.20 5.28
C LEU A 104 -8.83 1.93 4.50
N VAL A 105 -8.84 2.00 3.17
CA VAL A 105 -9.09 0.85 2.30
C VAL A 105 -8.02 -0.23 2.51
N ALA A 106 -6.73 0.16 2.55
CA ALA A 106 -5.64 -0.77 2.79
C ALA A 106 -5.72 -1.43 4.17
N GLU A 107 -6.09 -0.69 5.21
CA GLU A 107 -6.30 -1.24 6.56
C GLU A 107 -7.45 -2.23 6.61
N ASN A 108 -8.58 -1.89 5.98
CA ASN A 108 -9.72 -2.80 5.88
C ASN A 108 -9.37 -4.07 5.12
N HIS A 109 -8.54 -3.98 4.08
CA HIS A 109 -8.06 -5.15 3.36
C HIS A 109 -7.16 -6.05 4.24
N VAL A 110 -6.26 -5.47 5.04
CA VAL A 110 -5.47 -6.21 6.05
C VAL A 110 -6.38 -6.86 7.10
N ARG A 111 -7.40 -6.15 7.60
CA ARG A 111 -8.39 -6.69 8.56
C ARG A 111 -9.10 -7.90 7.96
N ARG A 112 -9.53 -7.80 6.70
CA ARG A 112 -10.22 -8.87 5.99
C ARG A 112 -9.35 -10.12 5.85
N VAL A 113 -8.11 -9.96 5.38
CA VAL A 113 -7.15 -11.08 5.26
C VAL A 113 -6.89 -11.72 6.63
N ILE A 114 -6.71 -10.94 7.69
CA ILE A 114 -6.52 -11.49 9.04
C ILE A 114 -7.76 -12.29 9.50
N HIS A 115 -8.96 -11.81 9.18
CA HIS A 115 -10.20 -12.47 9.61
C HIS A 115 -10.51 -13.74 8.82
N GLU A 116 -10.32 -13.72 7.50
CA GLU A 116 -10.65 -14.83 6.59
C GLU A 116 -9.62 -15.96 6.65
N GLU A 117 -8.32 -15.63 6.77
CA GLU A 117 -7.24 -16.59 6.54
C GLU A 117 -6.61 -17.13 7.84
N TYR A 118 -6.90 -16.53 9.01
CA TYR A 118 -6.26 -16.90 10.28
C TYR A 118 -7.27 -17.26 11.38
N PRO A 119 -6.95 -18.26 12.24
CA PRO A 119 -7.83 -18.69 13.31
C PRO A 119 -7.98 -17.61 14.41
N PRO A 120 -9.14 -17.54 15.11
CA PRO A 120 -9.47 -16.47 16.06
C PRO A 120 -8.39 -16.19 17.12
N VAL A 121 -7.77 -17.26 17.64
CA VAL A 121 -6.69 -17.21 18.65
C VAL A 121 -5.50 -16.37 18.18
N LYS A 122 -5.25 -16.32 16.87
CA LYS A 122 -4.15 -15.54 16.28
C LYS A 122 -4.61 -14.17 15.75
N GLN A 123 -5.90 -13.96 15.51
CA GLN A 123 -6.41 -12.73 14.89
C GLN A 123 -6.07 -11.48 15.71
N GLU A 124 -6.26 -11.51 17.02
CA GLU A 124 -6.01 -10.34 17.86
C GLU A 124 -4.52 -9.95 17.89
N ARG A 125 -3.64 -10.94 17.98
CA ARG A 125 -2.19 -10.74 17.91
C ARG A 125 -1.76 -10.15 16.56
N LEU A 126 -2.35 -10.64 15.46
CA LEU A 126 -2.06 -10.14 14.12
C LEU A 126 -2.61 -8.72 13.92
N ARG A 127 -3.80 -8.42 14.42
CA ARG A 127 -4.37 -7.06 14.42
C ARG A 127 -3.45 -6.09 15.15
N LYS A 128 -3.08 -6.38 16.40
CA LYS A 128 -2.15 -5.52 17.17
C LYS A 128 -0.80 -5.32 16.47
N LYS A 129 -0.30 -6.35 15.79
CA LYS A 129 1.00 -6.29 15.09
C LYS A 129 0.97 -5.49 13.78
N TYR A 130 -0.12 -5.60 13.01
CA TYR A 130 -0.18 -5.09 11.62
C TYR A 130 -1.12 -3.89 11.45
N LEU A 131 -2.02 -3.68 12.39
CA LEU A 131 -2.96 -2.56 12.45
C LEU A 131 -2.75 -1.85 13.79
N PRO A 132 -1.60 -1.17 13.99
CA PRO A 132 -1.42 -0.38 15.21
C PRO A 132 -2.55 0.65 15.29
N GLU A 133 -3.12 0.82 16.48
CA GLU A 133 -4.16 1.81 16.76
C GLU A 133 -3.66 3.17 16.25
N GLN A 134 -4.26 3.67 15.17
CA GLN A 134 -4.01 5.04 14.77
C GLN A 134 -4.62 5.94 15.85
N ALA A 135 -3.94 7.07 16.11
CA ALA A 135 -4.41 8.09 17.03
C ALA A 135 -5.89 8.39 16.77
N PRO A 136 -6.70 8.63 17.82
CA PRO A 136 -8.15 8.78 17.71
C PRO A 136 -8.48 9.75 16.59
N ASP A 137 -9.34 9.28 15.69
CA ASP A 137 -9.78 10.02 14.51
C ASP A 137 -10.42 11.32 14.98
N LYS A 138 -9.72 12.44 14.82
CA LYS A 138 -10.25 13.79 15.13
C LYS A 138 -11.20 14.28 14.04
N ARG A 139 -12.00 13.39 13.45
CA ARG A 139 -12.99 13.71 12.44
C ARG A 139 -14.40 13.74 13.07
N PRO A 140 -15.22 14.76 12.80
CA PRO A 140 -16.54 14.92 13.42
C PRO A 140 -17.60 13.94 12.90
N PHE A 141 -17.30 13.11 11.90
CA PHE A 141 -18.24 12.15 11.33
C PHE A 141 -17.56 10.80 11.07
N SER A 142 -17.88 9.82 11.91
CA SER A 142 -17.77 8.39 11.60
C SER A 142 -19.13 7.92 11.08
N PHE A 143 -19.14 7.22 9.94
CA PHE A 143 -20.31 6.46 9.48
C PHE A 143 -20.45 5.15 10.27
#